data_AF-A0A8H2WX83-F1
#
_entry.id   AF-A0A8H2WX83-F1
#
_cell.length_a   1.000
_cell.length_b   1.000
_cell.length_c   1.000
_cell.angle_alpha   90.00
_cell.angle_beta   90.00
_cell.angle_gamma   90.00
#
_symmetry.space_group_name_H-M   'P 1'
#
loop_
_entity.id
_entity.type
_entity.pdbx_description
1 polymer ?
#
loop_
_entity_poly.entity_id
_entity_poly.type
_entity_poly.pdbx_seq_one_letter_code
_entity_poly.pdbx_strand_id
1 'polypeptide(L)'
;MDPSESTSEFVSLRRFQYEAIPGIFVHSEPPATLSVSRPLSAFGLKEYASATRWRDMKDRIAHLQRLEPRDTRYIVCWLARHGQAWHNMNTFVGRDNTDTIGWDGHTADPPLTPLGEAQAKDVNSLWKAEIQQAHEEVFVDFKPTRLFCSPLTRALATMELTFEGFLLDEVAARAPEQRPLVLEGLREVMSPFTHDKRSSKSEILSRFPGVQIEDSFTEEASFGHALL
;
A
#
# COMPACT_ATOMS: atom_id res chain seq x y z
N MET A 1 -5.15 52.85 -23.33
CA MET A 1 -4.52 51.92 -22.38
C MET A 1 -5.65 51.19 -21.71
N ASP A 2 -5.88 49.96 -22.12
CA ASP A 2 -6.93 49.08 -21.60
C ASP A 2 -6.21 47.92 -20.89
N PRO A 3 -6.37 47.74 -19.56
CA PRO A 3 -5.67 46.73 -18.81
C PRO A 3 -6.61 45.57 -18.46
N SER A 4 -6.48 44.43 -19.15
CA SER A 4 -6.51 43.08 -18.55
C SER A 4 -6.81 42.02 -19.61
N GLU A 5 -5.84 41.70 -20.47
CA GLU A 5 -5.75 40.35 -21.03
C GLU A 5 -5.33 39.41 -19.89
N SER A 6 -6.32 38.80 -19.25
CA SER A 6 -6.11 37.66 -18.36
C SER A 6 -5.76 36.45 -19.23
N THR A 7 -4.47 36.24 -19.50
CA THR A 7 -3.96 35.02 -20.09
C THR A 7 -4.27 33.84 -19.17
N SER A 8 -5.28 33.05 -19.53
CA SER A 8 -5.53 31.74 -18.96
C SER A 8 -4.32 30.84 -19.25
N GLU A 9 -3.47 30.64 -18.25
CA GLU A 9 -2.42 29.64 -18.28
C GLU A 9 -3.08 28.26 -18.26
N PHE A 10 -3.27 27.67 -19.44
CA PHE A 10 -3.62 26.27 -19.56
C PHE A 10 -2.44 25.45 -19.06
N VAL A 11 -2.51 24.99 -17.80
CA VAL A 11 -1.62 23.94 -17.29
C VAL A 11 -1.86 22.70 -18.15
N SER A 12 -0.95 22.45 -19.09
CA SER A 12 -0.94 21.22 -19.88
C SER A 12 -0.74 20.05 -18.93
N LEU A 13 -1.83 19.36 -18.59
CA LEU A 13 -1.79 18.14 -17.81
C LEU A 13 -0.89 17.14 -18.53
N ARG A 14 0.22 16.75 -17.89
CA ARG A 14 1.07 15.68 -18.40
C ARG A 14 0.25 14.39 -18.37
N ARG A 15 -0.03 13.85 -19.54
CA ARG A 15 -0.74 12.58 -19.68
C ARG A 15 0.28 11.46 -19.63
N PHE A 16 0.26 10.70 -18.55
CA PHE A 16 1.05 9.48 -18.43
C PHE A 16 0.27 8.30 -19.01
N GLN A 17 0.99 7.37 -19.64
CA GLN A 17 0.48 6.05 -19.99
C GLN A 17 1.13 5.04 -19.04
N TYR A 18 0.33 4.08 -18.57
CA TYR A 18 0.78 3.06 -17.62
C TYR A 18 0.52 1.69 -18.21
N GLU A 19 1.48 0.80 -18.09
CA GLU A 19 1.40 -0.59 -18.52
C GLU A 19 2.08 -1.49 -17.49
N ALA A 20 1.45 -2.63 -17.18
CA ALA A 20 2.05 -3.65 -16.32
C ALA A 20 2.91 -4.60 -17.18
N ILE A 21 4.15 -4.83 -16.76
CA ILE A 21 5.08 -5.72 -17.47
C ILE A 21 4.91 -7.16 -16.97
N PRO A 22 4.45 -8.11 -17.81
CA PRO A 22 4.28 -9.50 -17.41
C PRO A 22 5.62 -10.24 -17.28
N GLY A 23 5.57 -11.45 -16.72
CA GLY A 23 6.73 -12.34 -16.68
C GLY A 23 7.82 -12.00 -15.67
N ILE A 24 7.60 -11.06 -14.75
CA ILE A 24 8.51 -10.80 -13.61
C ILE A 24 7.96 -11.48 -12.35
N PHE A 25 6.74 -11.14 -11.96
CA PHE A 25 6.04 -11.73 -10.83
C PHE A 25 4.97 -12.71 -11.30
N VAL A 26 4.75 -13.78 -10.54
CA VAL A 26 3.67 -14.75 -10.81
C VAL A 26 2.28 -14.10 -10.76
N HIS A 27 2.14 -13.00 -10.01
CA HIS A 27 0.90 -12.23 -9.87
C HIS A 27 0.51 -11.48 -11.15
N SER A 28 1.45 -11.30 -12.09
CA SER A 28 1.23 -10.54 -13.34
C SER A 28 0.78 -11.42 -14.51
N GLU A 29 0.51 -12.70 -14.28
CA GLU A 29 0.13 -13.68 -15.32
C GLU A 29 -1.35 -14.07 -15.23
N PRO A 30 -2.08 -14.17 -16.35
CA PRO A 30 -3.42 -14.74 -16.38
C PRO A 30 -3.40 -16.29 -16.33
N PRO A 31 -4.37 -16.95 -15.67
CA PRO A 31 -5.41 -16.37 -14.81
C PRO A 31 -4.84 -16.02 -13.42
N ALA A 32 -5.16 -14.82 -12.93
CA ALA A 32 -4.69 -14.25 -11.67
C ALA A 32 -5.30 -14.90 -10.41
N THR A 33 -5.62 -16.20 -10.44
CA THR A 33 -6.18 -16.93 -9.30
C THR A 33 -5.08 -17.64 -8.52
N LEU A 34 -4.15 -16.86 -7.98
CA LEU A 34 -3.34 -17.34 -6.87
C LEU A 34 -4.07 -16.95 -5.58
N SER A 35 -4.89 -17.86 -5.06
CA SER A 35 -5.36 -17.77 -3.67
C SER A 35 -4.20 -18.15 -2.77
N VAL A 36 -3.34 -17.18 -2.47
CA VAL A 36 -2.20 -17.42 -1.58
C VAL A 36 -2.59 -16.99 -0.17
N SER A 37 -2.72 -17.96 0.73
CA SER A 37 -2.95 -17.72 2.16
C SER A 37 -1.70 -17.24 2.90
N ARG A 38 -0.55 -17.20 2.22
CA ARG A 38 0.77 -16.87 2.77
C ARG A 38 1.59 -16.05 1.78
N PRO A 39 2.54 -15.23 2.24
CA PRO A 39 3.47 -14.56 1.34
C PRO A 39 4.28 -15.60 0.54
N LEU A 40 4.41 -15.39 -0.77
CA LEU A 40 5.30 -16.20 -1.62
C LEU A 40 6.76 -15.82 -1.39
N SER A 41 7.67 -16.79 -1.51
CA SER A 41 9.12 -16.53 -1.52
C SER A 41 9.49 -15.46 -2.53
N ALA A 42 10.45 -14.58 -2.19
CA ALA A 42 10.84 -13.44 -3.01
C ALA A 42 9.64 -12.64 -3.56
N PHE A 43 8.56 -12.53 -2.78
CA PHE A 43 7.33 -11.81 -3.14
C PHE A 43 6.66 -12.31 -4.43
N GLY A 44 6.90 -13.56 -4.81
CA GLY A 44 6.37 -14.15 -6.03
C GLY A 44 7.17 -13.80 -7.29
N LEU A 45 8.44 -13.41 -7.17
CA LEU A 45 9.37 -13.35 -8.29
C LEU A 45 9.46 -14.73 -8.97
N LYS A 46 9.31 -14.82 -10.29
CA LYS A 46 9.29 -16.12 -10.99
C LYS A 46 10.60 -16.90 -10.83
N GLU A 47 11.72 -16.18 -10.75
CA GLU A 47 13.06 -16.76 -10.58
C GLU A 47 13.46 -16.89 -9.10
N TYR A 48 12.51 -17.02 -8.17
CA TYR A 48 12.76 -17.05 -6.71
C TYR A 48 13.79 -18.11 -6.27
N ALA A 49 13.97 -19.20 -7.03
CA ALA A 49 14.96 -20.24 -6.73
C ALA A 49 16.40 -19.87 -7.13
N SER A 50 16.58 -18.85 -7.98
CA SER A 50 17.91 -18.36 -8.38
C SER A 50 18.63 -17.74 -7.19
N ALA A 51 19.94 -18.01 -7.06
CA ALA A 51 20.80 -17.32 -6.08
C ALA A 51 21.04 -15.85 -6.44
N THR A 52 20.88 -15.50 -7.72
CA THR A 52 21.07 -14.14 -8.26
C THR A 52 19.77 -13.41 -8.55
N ARG A 53 18.62 -13.95 -8.11
CA ARG A 53 17.26 -13.49 -8.44
C ARG A 53 17.07 -11.95 -8.45
N TRP A 54 17.57 -11.26 -7.44
CA TRP A 54 17.44 -9.80 -7.32
C TRP A 54 18.38 -9.05 -8.27
N ARG A 55 19.57 -9.60 -8.53
CA ARG A 55 20.50 -9.07 -9.54
C ARG A 55 19.93 -9.26 -10.93
N ASP A 56 19.40 -10.44 -11.22
CA ASP A 56 18.79 -10.77 -12.50
C ASP A 56 17.58 -9.84 -12.77
N MET A 57 16.75 -9.59 -11.75
CA MET A 57 15.66 -8.60 -11.82
C MET A 57 16.17 -7.18 -12.08
N LYS A 58 17.22 -6.74 -11.39
CA LYS A 58 17.83 -5.41 -11.58
C LYS A 58 18.39 -5.24 -12.98
N ASP A 59 19.12 -6.24 -13.47
CA ASP A 59 19.70 -6.23 -14.81
C ASP A 59 18.62 -6.24 -15.89
N ARG A 60 17.51 -6.97 -15.66
CA ARG A 60 16.34 -6.96 -16.55
C ARG A 60 15.68 -5.59 -16.61
N ILE A 61 15.43 -4.92 -15.48
CA ILE A 61 14.86 -3.57 -15.47
C ILE A 61 15.80 -2.57 -16.14
N ALA A 62 17.11 -2.66 -15.86
CA ALA A 62 18.12 -1.82 -16.51
C ALA A 62 18.17 -2.05 -18.02
N HIS A 63 18.00 -3.30 -18.48
CA HIS A 63 17.92 -3.63 -19.90
C HIS A 63 16.68 -3.02 -20.55
N LEU A 64 15.50 -3.19 -19.95
CA LEU A 64 14.26 -2.58 -20.42
C LEU A 64 14.39 -1.06 -20.54
N GLN A 65 14.92 -0.39 -19.52
CA GLN A 65 15.12 1.06 -19.53
C GLN A 65 16.06 1.55 -20.65
N ARG A 66 17.01 0.72 -21.10
CA ARG A 66 17.92 1.06 -22.23
C ARG A 66 17.27 0.91 -23.60
N LEU A 67 16.23 0.09 -23.71
CA LEU A 67 15.51 -0.14 -24.97
C LEU A 67 14.42 0.90 -25.24
N GLU A 68 13.93 1.56 -24.18
CA GLU A 68 12.83 2.51 -24.25
C GLU A 68 13.29 3.97 -24.44
N PRO A 69 12.39 4.84 -24.95
CA PRO A 69 12.60 6.29 -24.99
C PRO A 69 12.96 6.92 -23.64
N ARG A 70 13.60 8.11 -23.68
CA ARG A 70 14.09 8.82 -22.50
C ARG A 70 13.00 9.27 -21.53
N ASP A 71 11.77 9.35 -21.97
CA ASP A 71 10.58 9.69 -21.20
C ASP A 71 9.86 8.48 -20.59
N THR A 72 10.28 7.25 -20.92
CA THR A 72 9.79 6.03 -20.27
C THR A 72 10.51 5.79 -18.94
N ARG A 73 9.78 5.32 -17.92
CA ARG A 73 10.31 4.94 -16.62
C ARG A 73 9.73 3.61 -16.18
N TYR A 74 10.58 2.74 -15.64
CA TYR A 74 10.15 1.52 -14.96
C TYR A 74 10.11 1.76 -13.45
N ILE A 75 8.97 1.43 -12.84
CA ILE A 75 8.75 1.50 -11.40
C ILE A 75 8.35 0.12 -10.88
N VAL A 76 8.83 -0.24 -9.70
CA VAL A 76 8.39 -1.45 -9.00
C VAL A 76 7.35 -1.04 -7.97
N CYS A 77 6.14 -1.59 -8.09
CA CYS A 77 5.04 -1.33 -7.17
C CYS A 77 4.80 -2.55 -6.29
N TRP A 78 4.97 -2.37 -4.98
CA TRP A 78 4.59 -3.36 -3.97
C TRP A 78 3.17 -3.07 -3.51
N LEU A 79 2.22 -3.90 -3.95
CA LEU A 79 0.79 -3.75 -3.65
C LEU A 79 0.40 -4.76 -2.58
N ALA A 80 -0.13 -4.30 -1.46
CA ALA A 80 -0.54 -5.14 -0.35
C ALA A 80 -1.98 -4.85 0.05
N ARG A 81 -2.77 -5.91 0.24
CA ARG A 81 -4.05 -5.83 0.95
C ARG A 81 -3.76 -5.82 2.45
N HIS A 82 -4.60 -5.14 3.23
CA HIS A 82 -4.55 -5.23 4.69
C HIS A 82 -4.70 -6.68 5.17
N GLY A 83 -4.13 -7.00 6.34
CA GLY A 83 -4.36 -8.27 7.02
C GLY A 83 -5.82 -8.44 7.44
N GLN A 84 -6.22 -9.64 7.89
CA GLN A 84 -7.59 -9.86 8.34
C GLN A 84 -7.99 -8.85 9.43
N ALA A 85 -9.09 -8.15 9.21
CA ALA A 85 -9.70 -7.25 10.17
C ALA A 85 -11.10 -7.76 10.56
N TRP A 86 -11.62 -7.24 11.67
CA TRP A 86 -12.88 -7.73 12.23
C TRP A 86 -14.08 -7.61 11.26
N HIS A 87 -14.09 -6.62 10.35
CA HIS A 87 -15.11 -6.55 9.30
C HIS A 87 -15.11 -7.77 8.36
N ASN A 88 -13.95 -8.39 8.11
CA ASN A 88 -13.88 -9.59 7.27
C ASN A 88 -14.57 -10.79 7.90
N MET A 89 -14.78 -10.79 9.21
CA MET A 89 -15.45 -11.88 9.93
C MET A 89 -16.99 -11.71 9.87
N ASN A 90 -17.47 -10.47 9.87
CA ASN A 90 -18.90 -10.17 9.86
C ASN A 90 -19.54 -10.24 8.46
N THR A 91 -18.76 -10.24 7.38
CA THR A 91 -19.28 -10.45 6.02
C THR A 91 -19.69 -11.90 5.72
N PHE A 92 -19.25 -12.88 6.52
CA PHE A 92 -19.58 -14.30 6.32
C PHE A 92 -20.75 -14.81 7.17
N VAL A 93 -21.22 -14.02 8.14
CA VAL A 93 -22.23 -14.50 9.09
C VAL A 93 -23.32 -13.43 9.18
N GLY A 94 -24.45 -13.67 8.51
CA GLY A 94 -25.69 -12.91 8.71
C GLY A 94 -26.32 -13.17 10.07
N ARG A 95 -25.55 -13.09 11.15
CA ARG A 95 -26.02 -13.22 12.54
C ARG A 95 -25.41 -12.13 13.38
N ASP A 96 -26.21 -11.62 14.30
CA ASP A 96 -25.76 -10.93 15.51
C ASP A 96 -24.59 -11.68 16.13
N ASN A 97 -23.37 -11.22 15.85
CA ASN A 97 -22.15 -11.70 16.48
C ASN A 97 -21.90 -10.81 17.71
N THR A 98 -22.77 -10.94 18.71
CA THR A 98 -22.53 -10.36 20.05
C THR A 98 -21.38 -11.04 20.79
N ASP A 99 -20.86 -12.15 20.24
CA ASP A 99 -19.87 -13.02 20.87
C ASP A 99 -18.45 -12.89 20.28
N THR A 100 -18.24 -12.06 19.25
CA THR A 100 -16.88 -11.76 18.78
C THR A 100 -16.21 -10.78 19.74
N ILE A 101 -15.43 -11.31 20.68
CA ILE A 101 -14.56 -10.52 21.55
C ILE A 101 -13.60 -9.71 20.67
N GLY A 102 -13.87 -8.41 20.47
CA GLY A 102 -12.93 -7.48 19.83
C GLY A 102 -13.55 -6.39 18.94
N TRP A 103 -14.77 -6.59 18.42
CA TRP A 103 -15.48 -5.57 17.64
C TRP A 103 -16.99 -5.81 17.70
N ASP A 104 -17.77 -4.77 17.98
CA ASP A 104 -19.21 -4.83 18.25
C ASP A 104 -20.08 -4.91 16.96
N GLY A 105 -19.46 -5.03 15.79
CA GLY A 105 -20.16 -5.07 14.50
C GLY A 105 -20.72 -3.73 14.02
N HIS A 106 -20.67 -2.69 14.85
CA HIS A 106 -21.28 -1.39 14.59
C HIS A 106 -20.26 -0.24 14.60
N THR A 107 -19.10 -0.43 15.22
CA THR A 107 -18.04 0.57 15.32
C THR A 107 -17.37 0.80 13.96
N ALA A 108 -17.19 2.05 13.57
CA ALA A 108 -16.47 2.42 12.36
C ALA A 108 -15.01 1.95 12.38
N ASP A 109 -14.41 1.82 11.20
CA ASP A 109 -12.98 1.55 11.01
C ASP A 109 -12.39 0.39 11.86
N PRO A 110 -12.89 -0.85 11.71
CA PRO A 110 -12.48 -1.96 12.54
C PRO A 110 -10.98 -2.26 12.43
N PRO A 111 -10.33 -2.59 13.57
CA PRO A 111 -8.92 -2.92 13.59
C PRO A 111 -8.65 -4.31 13.01
N LEU A 112 -7.36 -4.64 12.87
CA LEU A 112 -6.91 -6.00 12.58
C LEU A 112 -7.36 -6.97 13.69
N THR A 113 -7.59 -8.23 13.31
CA THR A 113 -7.66 -9.33 14.26
C THR A 113 -6.24 -9.77 14.66
N PRO A 114 -6.07 -10.56 15.74
CA PRO A 114 -4.76 -11.16 16.03
C PRO A 114 -4.19 -11.98 14.86
N LEU A 115 -5.05 -12.60 14.04
CA LEU A 115 -4.64 -13.27 12.81
C LEU A 115 -4.15 -12.27 11.76
N GLY A 116 -4.83 -11.13 11.58
CA GLY A 116 -4.38 -10.07 10.67
C GLY A 116 -3.04 -9.47 11.06
N GLU A 117 -2.80 -9.28 12.36
CA GLU A 117 -1.50 -8.85 12.86
C GLU A 117 -0.41 -9.88 12.58
N ALA A 118 -0.69 -11.17 12.80
CA ALA A 118 0.24 -12.24 12.47
C ALA A 118 0.57 -12.28 10.97
N GLN A 119 -0.44 -12.10 10.11
CA GLN A 119 -0.25 -12.01 8.65
C GLN A 119 0.68 -10.86 8.25
N ALA A 120 0.52 -9.67 8.86
CA ALA A 120 1.41 -8.54 8.60
C ALA A 120 2.86 -8.82 9.06
N LYS A 121 3.02 -9.49 10.21
CA LYS A 121 4.33 -9.90 10.75
C LYS A 121 5.01 -11.00 9.92
N ASP A 122 4.23 -11.89 9.29
CA ASP A 122 4.77 -12.86 8.33
C ASP A 122 5.38 -12.15 7.11
N VAL A 123 4.73 -11.09 6.61
CA VAL A 123 5.28 -10.26 5.52
C VAL A 123 6.53 -9.49 5.96
N ASN A 124 6.55 -8.95 7.19
CA ASN A 124 7.75 -8.32 7.78
C ASN A 124 8.94 -9.30 7.82
N SER A 125 8.68 -10.53 8.25
CA SER A 125 9.68 -11.59 8.31
C SER A 125 10.23 -11.93 6.93
N LEU A 126 9.36 -11.97 5.91
CA LEU A 126 9.78 -12.15 4.52
C LEU A 126 10.69 -11.01 4.04
N TRP A 127 10.32 -9.74 4.30
CA TRP A 127 11.18 -8.59 3.99
C TRP A 127 12.55 -8.70 4.64
N LYS A 128 12.60 -8.95 5.94
CA LYS A 128 13.87 -9.09 6.67
C LYS A 128 14.71 -10.24 6.13
N ALA A 129 14.08 -11.36 5.78
CA ALA A 129 14.78 -12.50 5.18
C ALA A 129 15.37 -12.16 3.80
N GLU A 130 14.64 -11.48 2.91
CA GLU A 130 15.17 -11.09 1.60
C GLU A 130 16.28 -10.03 1.71
N ILE A 131 16.19 -9.11 2.68
CA ILE A 131 17.26 -8.15 3.00
C ILE A 131 18.53 -8.87 3.44
N GLN A 132 18.41 -9.88 4.31
CA GLN A 132 19.55 -10.63 4.83
C GLN A 132 20.15 -11.61 3.80
N GLN A 133 19.33 -12.20 2.93
CA GLN A 133 19.78 -13.21 1.96
C GLN A 133 20.44 -12.60 0.72
N ALA A 134 19.99 -11.44 0.26
CA ALA A 134 20.70 -10.74 -0.78
C ALA A 134 22.04 -10.26 -0.23
N HIS A 135 23.11 -10.29 -1.04
CA HIS A 135 24.21 -9.35 -0.78
C HIS A 135 23.55 -7.98 -0.68
N GLU A 136 23.57 -7.38 0.52
CA GLU A 136 22.65 -6.31 0.95
C GLU A 136 22.42 -5.24 -0.13
N GLU A 137 23.49 -4.91 -0.88
CA GLU A 137 23.50 -3.92 -1.96
C GLU A 137 22.46 -4.12 -3.07
N VAL A 138 22.08 -5.35 -3.43
CA VAL A 138 21.22 -5.56 -4.62
C VAL A 138 19.73 -5.51 -4.29
N PHE A 139 19.31 -6.11 -3.17
CA PHE A 139 17.89 -6.08 -2.79
C PHE A 139 17.49 -4.76 -2.15
N VAL A 140 18.43 -4.04 -1.51
CA VAL A 140 18.17 -2.72 -0.93
C VAL A 140 17.59 -1.74 -1.96
N ASP A 141 17.96 -1.86 -3.24
CA ASP A 141 17.43 -1.05 -4.34
C ASP A 141 15.93 -1.28 -4.61
N PHE A 142 15.38 -2.40 -4.15
CA PHE A 142 13.98 -2.77 -4.33
C PHE A 142 13.11 -2.48 -3.12
N LYS A 143 13.68 -1.97 -2.01
CA LYS A 143 12.88 -1.47 -0.90
C LYS A 143 11.96 -0.33 -1.38
N PRO A 144 10.72 -0.23 -0.87
CA PRO A 144 9.85 0.88 -1.21
C PRO A 144 10.53 2.22 -0.87
N THR A 145 10.63 3.09 -1.86
CA THR A 145 11.19 4.45 -1.71
C THR A 145 10.13 5.49 -1.33
N ARG A 146 8.86 5.14 -1.54
CA ARG A 146 7.67 5.88 -1.14
C ARG A 146 6.61 4.89 -0.67
N LEU A 147 5.87 5.27 0.37
CA LEU A 147 4.77 4.51 0.91
C LEU A 147 3.50 5.34 0.78
N PHE A 148 2.48 4.75 0.17
CA PHE A 148 1.13 5.29 0.10
C PHE A 148 0.19 4.33 0.79
N CYS A 149 -0.71 4.84 1.65
CA CYS A 149 -1.59 3.99 2.43
C CYS A 149 -3.03 4.51 2.41
N SER A 150 -3.96 3.57 2.53
CA SER A 150 -5.36 3.86 2.82
C SER A 150 -5.50 4.49 4.21
N PRO A 151 -6.46 5.39 4.45
CA PRO A 151 -6.70 5.99 5.76
C PRO A 151 -7.35 5.03 6.77
N LEU A 152 -7.75 3.83 6.35
CA LEU A 152 -8.39 2.85 7.23
C LEU A 152 -7.38 2.27 8.22
N THR A 153 -7.77 2.23 9.49
CA THR A 153 -6.97 1.74 10.62
C THR A 153 -6.31 0.39 10.32
N ARG A 154 -7.05 -0.54 9.72
CA ARG A 154 -6.55 -1.87 9.34
C ARG A 154 -5.39 -1.83 8.34
N ALA A 155 -5.43 -0.90 7.38
CA ALA A 155 -4.40 -0.75 6.37
C ALA A 155 -3.15 -0.10 6.97
N LEU A 156 -3.32 0.96 7.77
CA LEU A 156 -2.25 1.63 8.50
C LEU A 156 -1.53 0.69 9.46
N ALA A 157 -2.28 -0.08 10.26
CA ALA A 157 -1.71 -1.09 11.15
C ALA A 157 -0.97 -2.19 10.39
N THR A 158 -1.49 -2.63 9.23
CA THR A 158 -0.79 -3.60 8.38
C THR A 158 0.54 -3.03 7.88
N MET A 159 0.55 -1.76 7.43
CA MET A 159 1.76 -1.09 6.96
C MET A 159 2.80 -0.98 8.08
N GLU A 160 2.42 -0.51 9.27
CA GLU A 160 3.34 -0.38 10.40
C GLU A 160 3.98 -1.72 10.75
N LEU A 161 3.15 -2.75 10.98
CA LEU A 161 3.64 -4.10 11.30
C LEU A 161 4.50 -4.70 10.18
N THR A 162 4.17 -4.44 8.92
CA THR A 162 4.93 -4.94 7.76
C THR A 162 6.34 -4.33 7.71
N PHE A 163 6.49 -3.05 8.06
CA PHE A 163 7.71 -2.28 7.82
C PHE A 163 8.49 -1.90 9.09
N GLU A 164 8.00 -2.33 10.26
CA GLU A 164 8.64 -2.20 11.57
C GLU A 164 10.03 -2.85 11.59
N GLY A 165 11.02 -2.12 12.13
CA GLY A 165 12.37 -2.61 12.33
C GLY A 165 13.28 -2.51 11.10
N PHE A 166 12.86 -1.86 10.01
CA PHE A 166 13.75 -1.61 8.87
C PHE A 166 13.39 -0.43 7.95
N LEU A 167 12.10 -0.09 7.78
CA LEU A 167 11.69 0.99 6.86
C LEU A 167 10.96 2.13 7.57
N LEU A 168 10.26 1.86 8.67
CA LEU A 168 9.56 2.88 9.46
C LEU A 168 10.29 3.31 10.73
N ASP A 169 11.46 2.74 11.01
CA ASP A 169 12.26 3.14 12.16
C ASP A 169 12.65 4.62 12.03
N GLU A 170 12.45 5.37 13.11
CA GLU A 170 12.69 6.82 13.18
C GLU A 170 11.91 7.64 12.14
N VAL A 171 10.84 7.08 11.53
CA VAL A 171 10.08 7.78 10.48
C VAL A 171 9.52 9.12 10.95
N ALA A 172 9.15 9.21 12.22
CA ALA A 172 8.68 10.45 12.85
C ALA A 172 9.75 11.56 12.92
N ALA A 173 11.04 11.21 12.87
CA ALA A 173 12.16 12.16 12.83
C ALA A 173 12.56 12.56 11.40
N ARG A 174 12.06 11.86 10.38
CA ARG A 174 12.38 12.14 8.97
C ARG A 174 11.69 13.40 8.46
N ALA A 175 12.21 13.93 7.37
CA ALA A 175 11.57 15.02 6.66
C ALA A 175 10.15 14.60 6.21
N PRO A 176 9.17 15.52 6.27
CA PRO A 176 7.80 15.33 5.78
C PRO A 176 7.66 14.40 4.58
N GLU A 177 8.32 14.72 3.47
CA GLU A 177 8.25 14.04 2.17
C GLU A 177 8.83 12.61 2.14
N GLN A 178 9.46 12.17 3.23
CA GLN A 178 10.03 10.84 3.40
C GLN A 178 9.15 9.92 4.25
N ARG A 179 8.05 10.45 4.78
CA ARG A 179 7.08 9.70 5.60
C ARG A 179 6.01 9.06 4.70
N PRO A 180 5.33 8.00 5.17
CA PRO A 180 4.19 7.44 4.48
C PRO A 180 3.10 8.49 4.26
N LEU A 181 2.53 8.53 3.05
CA LEU A 181 1.44 9.43 2.70
C LEU A 181 0.11 8.69 2.69
N VAL A 182 -0.82 9.16 3.50
CA VAL A 182 -2.19 8.68 3.56
C VAL A 182 -3.04 9.42 2.53
N LEU A 183 -3.70 8.66 1.66
CA LEU A 183 -4.51 9.16 0.55
C LEU A 183 -5.96 8.66 0.69
N GLU A 184 -6.94 9.56 0.70
CA GLU A 184 -8.37 9.21 0.81
C GLU A 184 -8.81 8.27 -0.33
N GLY A 185 -8.27 8.49 -1.54
CA GLY A 185 -8.57 7.69 -2.73
C GLY A 185 -8.09 6.24 -2.69
N LEU A 186 -7.32 5.84 -1.67
CA LEU A 186 -6.88 4.46 -1.46
C LEU A 186 -7.77 3.67 -0.51
N ARG A 187 -8.96 4.18 -0.18
CA ARG A 187 -9.99 3.40 0.52
C ARG A 187 -10.43 2.21 -0.33
N GLU A 188 -10.83 1.14 0.34
CA GLU A 188 -11.50 0.04 -0.35
C GLU A 188 -12.85 0.50 -0.95
N VAL A 189 -13.48 -0.38 -1.73
CA VAL A 189 -14.79 -0.11 -2.31
C VAL A 189 -15.78 0.22 -1.19
N MET A 190 -16.15 1.50 -1.11
CA MET A 190 -17.06 1.97 -0.09
C MET A 190 -18.45 1.39 -0.34
N SER A 191 -18.93 0.61 0.62
CA SER A 191 -20.30 0.14 0.71
C SER A 191 -21.04 1.02 1.73
N PRO A 192 -22.39 0.93 1.82
CA PRO A 192 -23.16 1.71 2.81
C PRO A 192 -22.95 1.24 4.26
N PHE A 193 -21.95 0.41 4.54
CA PHE A 193 -21.74 -0.18 5.85
C PHE A 193 -20.83 0.68 6.72
N THR A 194 -21.12 0.73 8.02
CA THR A 194 -20.40 1.56 8.98
C THR A 194 -18.91 1.23 9.08
N HIS A 195 -18.51 -0.01 8.81
CA HIS A 195 -17.10 -0.43 8.83
C HIS A 195 -16.23 0.19 7.72
N ASP A 196 -16.85 0.76 6.69
CA ASP A 196 -16.15 1.48 5.64
C ASP A 196 -15.86 2.93 6.04
N LYS A 197 -16.54 3.45 7.07
CA LYS A 197 -16.24 4.77 7.62
C LYS A 197 -14.87 4.72 8.28
N ARG A 198 -13.92 5.53 7.79
CA ARG A 198 -12.61 5.71 8.42
C ARG A 198 -12.70 6.54 9.71
N SER A 199 -11.67 6.44 10.55
CA SER A 199 -11.43 7.39 11.64
C SER A 199 -11.25 8.83 11.15
N SER A 200 -11.42 9.77 12.08
CA SER A 200 -11.15 11.19 11.82
C SER A 200 -9.66 11.43 11.55
N LYS A 201 -9.34 12.56 10.90
CA LYS A 201 -7.95 12.95 10.64
C LYS A 201 -7.14 13.04 11.95
N SER A 202 -7.72 13.63 12.99
CA SER A 202 -7.07 13.76 14.30
C SER A 202 -6.82 12.41 14.97
N GLU A 203 -7.77 11.48 14.89
CA GLU A 203 -7.59 10.11 15.43
C GLU A 203 -6.51 9.35 14.68
N ILE A 204 -6.46 9.45 13.34
CA ILE A 204 -5.42 8.83 12.51
C ILE A 204 -4.05 9.34 12.93
N LEU A 205 -3.86 10.66 13.03
CA LEU A 205 -2.57 11.26 13.41
C LEU A 205 -2.19 10.95 14.87
N SER A 206 -3.17 10.85 15.76
CA SER A 206 -2.93 10.45 17.16
C SER A 206 -2.47 9.00 17.27
N ARG A 207 -3.03 8.11 16.44
CA ARG A 207 -2.72 6.67 16.48
C ARG A 207 -1.47 6.32 15.68
N PHE A 208 -1.23 7.03 14.57
CA PHE A 208 -0.16 6.78 13.61
C PHE A 208 0.67 8.06 13.40
N PRO A 209 1.41 8.54 14.41
CA PRO A 209 2.10 9.84 14.36
C PRO A 209 3.22 9.91 13.31
N GLY A 210 3.65 8.77 12.77
CA GLY A 210 4.69 8.67 11.75
C GLY A 210 4.22 9.00 10.32
N VAL A 211 2.91 9.12 10.08
CA VAL A 211 2.36 9.32 8.74
C VAL A 211 2.09 10.79 8.41
N GLN A 212 1.94 11.07 7.12
CA GLN A 212 1.36 12.30 6.60
C GLN A 212 -0.01 12.02 6.01
N ILE A 213 -0.82 13.06 5.93
CA ILE A 213 -2.14 13.00 5.32
C ILE A 213 -2.17 14.05 4.22
N GLU A 214 -2.74 13.69 3.07
CA GLU A 214 -2.90 14.61 1.93
C GLU A 214 -3.63 15.91 2.30
N ASP A 215 -3.33 16.98 1.56
CA ASP A 215 -3.83 18.33 1.89
C ASP A 215 -5.36 18.43 1.78
N SER A 216 -5.98 17.70 0.85
CA SER A 216 -7.43 17.68 0.63
C SER A 216 -8.22 16.88 1.66
N PHE A 217 -7.56 16.24 2.63
CA PHE A 217 -8.19 15.32 3.57
C PHE A 217 -9.05 16.05 4.61
N THR A 218 -10.33 15.69 4.67
CA THR A 218 -11.30 16.24 5.62
C THR A 218 -11.16 15.63 7.01
N GLU A 219 -11.50 16.38 8.05
CA GLU A 219 -11.48 15.87 9.44
C GLU A 219 -12.34 14.61 9.56
N GLU A 220 -13.62 14.75 9.23
CA GLU A 220 -14.59 13.65 9.25
C GLU A 220 -14.62 12.90 7.92
N ALA A 221 -14.96 11.62 7.98
CA ALA A 221 -15.24 10.84 6.79
C ALA A 221 -16.48 11.38 6.06
N SER A 222 -16.32 11.80 4.81
CA SER A 222 -17.47 12.06 3.93
C SER A 222 -18.02 10.74 3.40
N PHE A 223 -19.33 10.54 3.52
CA PHE A 223 -20.03 9.53 2.71
C PHE A 223 -20.40 10.18 1.38
N GLY A 224 -19.64 9.91 0.33
CA GLY A 224 -19.88 10.36 -1.05
C GLY A 224 -18.59 10.90 -1.69
N HIS A 225 -18.24 10.61 -2.94
CA HIS A 225 -18.89 9.83 -3.99
C HIS A 225 -18.14 8.50 -4.19
N ALA A 226 -18.87 7.41 -4.45
CA ALA A 226 -18.28 6.31 -5.19
C ALA A 226 -17.69 6.88 -6.48
N LEU A 227 -16.37 6.83 -6.62
CA LEU A 227 -15.75 7.01 -7.93
C LEU A 227 -16.27 5.88 -8.80
N LEU A 228 -17.13 6.24 -9.76
CA LEU A 228 -17.58 5.39 -10.86
C LEU A 228 -16.38 4.87 -11.66
#